data_AF-T0GCE8-F1
#
_entry.id   AF-T0GCE8-F1
#
_cell.length_a   1.000
_cell.length_b   1.000
_cell.length_c   1.000
_cell.angle_alpha   90.00
_cell.angle_beta   90.00
_cell.angle_gamma   90.00
#
_symmetry.space_group_name_H-M   'P 1'
#
loop_
_entity.id
_entity.type
_entity.pdbx_description
1 polymer ?
#
loop_
_entity_poly.entity_id
_entity_poly.type
_entity_poly.pdbx_seq_one_letter_code
_entity_poly.pdbx_strand_id
1 'polypeptide(L)'
;MDASDPDHPHCDPMWQPMQDYLAGIVATLPERPGAILLVSGHWEESRFTVHDGERPGLLFDYHGFPPHTYALRWDAPGAPALGRRAAGLLEQAGCPAGTEEERGWDHGVFIPMKVALPQADIPLVQLSLRHDLDPAAHIAAGRALAPLRDEGVLIVGSGMSFHNLRVRGSQATAPSKLCDDALTAAVTDPDPASRA
;
A
#
# COMPACT_ATOMS: atom_id res chain seq x y z
N MET A 1 -16.84 -24.60 -1.43
CA MET A 1 -15.86 -24.70 -2.53
C MET A 1 -15.06 -25.98 -2.29
N ASP A 2 -14.84 -26.75 -3.34
CA ASP A 2 -14.28 -28.11 -3.30
C ASP A 2 -12.74 -28.08 -3.26
N ALA A 3 -12.13 -28.91 -2.41
CA ALA A 3 -10.70 -28.92 -2.12
C ALA A 3 -9.86 -29.74 -3.12
N SER A 4 -10.49 -30.21 -4.20
CA SER A 4 -9.87 -31.09 -5.20
C SER A 4 -9.81 -30.52 -6.62
N ASP A 5 -10.03 -29.22 -6.82
CA ASP A 5 -9.94 -28.60 -8.15
C ASP A 5 -8.48 -28.23 -8.52
N PRO A 6 -7.83 -28.94 -9.45
CA PRO A 6 -6.44 -28.68 -9.85
C PRO A 6 -6.28 -27.40 -10.68
N ASP A 7 -7.38 -26.83 -11.20
CA ASP A 7 -7.36 -25.62 -12.02
C ASP A 7 -7.55 -24.34 -11.17
N HIS A 8 -7.75 -24.48 -9.86
CA HIS A 8 -7.79 -23.40 -8.88
C HIS A 8 -6.84 -23.74 -7.71
N PRO A 9 -5.53 -23.45 -7.81
CA PRO A 9 -4.60 -23.70 -6.72
C PRO A 9 -5.08 -22.97 -5.46
N HIS A 10 -5.31 -23.73 -4.40
CA HIS A 10 -5.68 -23.18 -3.10
C HIS A 10 -4.57 -22.28 -2.59
N CYS A 11 -4.97 -21.16 -1.99
CA CYS A 11 -4.09 -20.41 -1.12
C CYS A 11 -3.57 -21.37 -0.04
N ASP A 12 -2.24 -21.46 0.13
CA ASP A 12 -1.66 -22.23 1.23
C ASP A 12 -2.39 -21.81 2.52
N PRO A 13 -2.83 -22.75 3.38
CA PRO A 13 -3.54 -22.41 4.62
C PRO A 13 -2.83 -21.35 5.47
N MET A 14 -1.51 -21.23 5.36
CA MET A 14 -0.71 -20.18 5.99
C MET A 14 -1.14 -18.75 5.56
N TRP A 15 -1.57 -18.55 4.32
CA TRP A 15 -1.91 -17.26 3.74
C TRP A 15 -3.41 -16.92 3.80
N GLN A 16 -4.27 -17.91 4.09
CA GLN A 16 -5.71 -17.71 4.16
C GLN A 16 -6.13 -16.57 5.12
N PRO A 17 -5.54 -16.40 6.33
CA PRO A 17 -5.92 -15.30 7.21
C PRO A 17 -5.64 -13.91 6.61
N MET A 18 -4.52 -13.77 5.89
CA MET A 18 -4.18 -12.51 5.20
C MET A 18 -5.12 -12.25 4.03
N GLN A 19 -5.44 -13.28 3.25
CA GLN A 19 -6.42 -13.19 2.18
C GLN A 19 -7.80 -12.76 2.70
N ASP A 20 -8.29 -13.39 3.77
CA ASP A 20 -9.59 -13.09 4.36
C ASP A 20 -9.63 -11.66 4.92
N TYR A 21 -8.56 -11.23 5.58
CA TYR A 21 -8.43 -9.85 6.06
C TYR A 21 -8.50 -8.84 4.91
N LEU A 22 -7.71 -9.03 3.84
CA LEU A 22 -7.70 -8.13 2.68
C LEU A 22 -9.06 -8.13 1.97
N ALA A 23 -9.63 -9.31 1.71
CA ALA A 23 -10.94 -9.44 1.05
C ALA A 23 -12.08 -8.80 1.87
N GLY A 24 -11.95 -8.79 3.20
CA GLY A 24 -12.93 -8.21 4.12
C GLY A 24 -12.72 -6.73 4.43
N ILE A 25 -11.56 -6.14 4.15
CA ILE A 25 -11.14 -4.86 4.73
C ILE A 25 -12.13 -3.72 4.46
N VAL A 26 -12.67 -3.63 3.24
CA VAL A 26 -13.60 -2.57 2.85
C VAL A 26 -14.92 -2.67 3.62
N ALA A 27 -15.37 -3.89 3.93
CA ALA A 27 -16.59 -4.11 4.70
C ALA A 27 -16.44 -3.77 6.20
N THR A 28 -15.21 -3.64 6.69
CA THR A 28 -14.93 -3.22 8.07
C THR A 28 -14.94 -1.70 8.26
N LEU A 29 -14.93 -0.93 7.16
CA LEU A 29 -14.93 0.53 7.19
C LEU A 29 -16.34 1.05 7.54
N PRO A 30 -16.45 2.22 8.20
CA PRO A 30 -17.75 2.82 8.50
C PRO A 30 -18.54 3.21 7.25
N GLU A 31 -17.84 3.46 6.15
CA GLU A 31 -18.41 3.73 4.83
C GLU A 31 -17.48 3.24 3.73
N ARG A 32 -18.02 3.06 2.52
CA ARG A 32 -17.22 2.71 1.34
C ARG A 32 -16.43 3.94 0.89
N PRO A 33 -15.09 3.87 0.75
CA PRO A 33 -14.29 5.03 0.36
C PRO A 33 -14.57 5.43 -1.08
N GLY A 34 -14.56 6.74 -1.33
CA GLY A 34 -14.72 7.29 -2.69
C GLY A 34 -13.45 7.19 -3.52
N ALA A 35 -12.28 7.12 -2.87
CA ALA A 35 -10.98 6.95 -3.50
C ALA A 35 -9.96 6.38 -2.51
N ILE A 36 -8.82 5.91 -3.01
CA ILE A 36 -7.71 5.37 -2.22
C ILE A 36 -6.45 6.20 -2.47
N LEU A 37 -5.76 6.62 -1.41
CA LEU A 37 -4.37 7.06 -1.47
C LEU A 37 -3.50 5.92 -0.93
N LEU A 38 -2.70 5.28 -1.78
CA LEU A 38 -1.87 4.14 -1.41
C LEU A 38 -0.39 4.50 -1.46
N VAL A 39 0.28 4.39 -0.32
CA VAL A 39 1.74 4.56 -0.17
C VAL A 39 2.40 3.20 -0.35
N SER A 40 3.26 3.06 -1.37
CA SER A 40 3.92 1.78 -1.66
C SER A 40 5.38 1.78 -1.19
N GLY A 41 5.77 0.75 -0.44
CA GLY A 41 7.17 0.49 -0.10
C GLY A 41 8.07 0.12 -1.29
N HIS A 42 7.50 -0.02 -2.49
CA HIS A 42 8.22 -0.36 -3.73
C HIS A 42 8.55 0.88 -4.59
N TRP A 43 8.15 2.06 -4.14
CA TRP A 43 8.39 3.30 -4.86
C TRP A 43 9.01 4.34 -3.94
N GLU A 44 10.28 4.64 -4.19
CA GLU A 44 11.04 5.64 -3.48
C GLU A 44 11.51 6.72 -4.46
N GLU A 45 11.42 7.97 -4.05
CA GLU A 45 11.82 9.13 -4.83
C GLU A 45 12.62 10.11 -3.97
N SER A 46 13.33 11.04 -4.61
CA SER A 46 14.10 12.09 -3.90
C SER A 46 13.22 13.05 -3.07
N ARG A 47 11.93 13.11 -3.40
CA ARG A 47 10.86 13.86 -2.71
C ARG A 47 9.59 13.02 -2.76
N PHE A 48 8.54 13.40 -2.03
CA PHE A 48 7.27 12.70 -2.17
C PHE A 48 6.73 12.90 -3.59
N THR A 49 6.36 11.84 -4.29
CA THR A 49 5.84 11.93 -5.66
C THR A 49 4.50 11.24 -5.71
N VAL A 50 3.48 11.91 -6.25
CA VAL A 50 2.14 11.36 -6.45
C VAL A 50 1.95 10.91 -7.88
N HIS A 51 1.24 9.81 -8.06
CA HIS A 51 0.80 9.38 -9.38
C HIS A 51 -0.43 10.20 -9.83
N ASP A 52 -0.42 10.76 -11.02
CA ASP A 52 -1.52 11.57 -11.56
C ASP A 52 -2.06 11.11 -12.93
N GLY A 53 -1.67 9.91 -13.39
CA GLY A 53 -2.21 9.32 -14.61
C GLY A 53 -3.62 8.74 -14.43
N GLU A 54 -4.43 8.78 -15.49
CA GLU A 54 -5.84 8.36 -15.43
C GLU A 54 -6.05 6.84 -15.46
N ARG A 55 -5.20 6.11 -16.20
CA ARG A 55 -5.30 4.65 -16.35
C ARG A 55 -3.93 3.98 -16.36
N PRO A 56 -3.24 3.93 -15.21
CA PRO A 56 -1.93 3.29 -15.13
C PRO A 56 -2.06 1.78 -15.36
N GLY A 57 -1.09 1.22 -16.08
CA GLY A 57 -0.98 -0.24 -16.24
C GLY A 57 -0.46 -0.90 -14.96
N LEU A 58 -0.23 -2.20 -15.01
CA LEU A 58 0.50 -2.91 -13.96
C LEU A 58 2.01 -2.85 -14.22
N LEU A 59 2.78 -2.57 -13.17
CA LEU A 59 4.23 -2.66 -13.15
C LEU A 59 4.64 -3.94 -12.42
N PHE A 60 5.18 -4.91 -13.16
CA PHE A 60 5.70 -6.16 -12.60
C PHE A 60 7.15 -5.96 -12.14
N ASP A 61 7.34 -5.39 -10.94
CA ASP A 61 8.64 -5.10 -10.33
C ASP A 61 9.23 -6.28 -9.51
N TYR A 62 8.71 -7.49 -9.70
CA TYR A 62 9.24 -8.74 -9.14
C TYR A 62 9.69 -9.71 -10.24
N HIS A 63 10.53 -10.68 -9.88
CA HIS A 63 11.11 -11.65 -10.81
C HIS A 63 11.24 -13.04 -10.18
N GLY A 64 11.39 -14.07 -11.01
CA GLY A 64 11.59 -15.46 -10.57
C GLY A 64 10.33 -16.23 -10.18
N PHE A 65 9.15 -15.62 -10.30
CA PHE A 65 7.86 -16.25 -10.06
C PHE A 65 7.33 -17.03 -11.28
N PRO A 66 6.33 -17.93 -11.11
CA PRO A 66 5.71 -18.67 -12.21
C PRO A 66 5.10 -17.76 -13.30
N PRO A 67 5.06 -18.16 -14.58
CA PRO A 67 4.56 -17.30 -15.67
C PRO A 67 3.15 -16.73 -15.47
N HIS A 68 2.24 -17.48 -14.84
CA HIS A 68 0.87 -17.02 -14.62
C HIS A 68 0.78 -15.78 -13.73
N THR A 69 1.78 -15.51 -12.87
CA THR A 69 1.78 -14.30 -12.03
C THR A 69 2.03 -13.03 -12.83
N TYR A 70 2.57 -13.12 -14.05
CA TYR A 70 2.77 -11.98 -14.95
C TYR A 70 1.62 -11.80 -15.95
N ALA A 71 0.62 -12.68 -15.91
CA ALA A 71 -0.61 -12.58 -16.70
C ALA A 71 -1.78 -11.96 -15.92
N LEU A 72 -1.52 -11.51 -14.68
CA LEU A 72 -2.51 -10.85 -13.85
C LEU A 72 -2.98 -9.54 -14.49
N ARG A 73 -4.26 -9.22 -14.26
CA ARG A 73 -4.89 -7.96 -14.68
C ARG A 73 -5.66 -7.36 -13.53
N TRP A 74 -5.59 -6.06 -13.39
CA TRP A 74 -6.32 -5.29 -12.39
C TRP A 74 -6.31 -3.83 -12.83
N ASP A 75 -7.46 -3.34 -13.29
CA ASP A 75 -7.56 -2.11 -14.08
C ASP A 75 -8.18 -0.98 -13.25
N ALA A 76 -7.63 -0.72 -12.06
CA ALA A 76 -8.12 0.34 -11.20
C ALA A 76 -7.83 1.70 -11.84
N PRO A 77 -8.84 2.59 -11.97
CA PRO A 77 -8.63 3.91 -12.52
C PRO A 77 -7.78 4.75 -11.57
N GLY A 78 -6.94 5.61 -12.13
CA GLY A 78 -6.28 6.65 -11.36
C GLY A 78 -7.27 7.72 -10.87
N ALA A 79 -6.93 8.43 -9.80
CA ALA A 79 -7.63 9.64 -9.36
C ALA A 79 -6.73 10.89 -9.42
N PRO A 80 -6.46 11.46 -10.61
CA PRO A 80 -5.54 12.60 -10.76
C PRO A 80 -5.92 13.83 -9.91
N ALA A 81 -7.22 14.07 -9.70
CA ALA A 81 -7.69 15.15 -8.85
C ALA A 81 -7.29 14.94 -7.38
N LEU A 82 -7.36 13.70 -6.88
CA LEU A 82 -6.87 13.33 -5.56
C LEU A 82 -5.34 13.44 -5.49
N GLY A 83 -4.61 13.03 -6.54
CA GLY A 83 -3.16 13.16 -6.61
C GLY A 83 -2.72 14.62 -6.46
N ARG A 84 -3.31 15.52 -7.25
CA ARG A 84 -3.06 16.97 -7.12
C ARG A 84 -3.44 17.51 -5.75
N ARG A 85 -4.54 17.03 -5.15
CA ARG A 85 -4.95 17.42 -3.80
C ARG A 85 -3.92 16.99 -2.76
N ALA A 86 -3.42 15.76 -2.83
CA ALA A 86 -2.39 15.23 -1.93
C ALA A 86 -1.06 15.99 -2.07
N ALA A 87 -0.59 16.23 -3.30
CA ALA A 87 0.61 17.04 -3.55
C ALA A 87 0.46 18.47 -2.98
N GLY A 88 -0.70 19.10 -3.17
CA GLY A 88 -0.97 20.42 -2.61
C GLY A 88 -0.94 20.46 -1.08
N LEU A 89 -1.45 19.42 -0.41
CA LEU A 89 -1.38 19.31 1.06
C LEU A 89 0.06 19.15 1.55
N LEU A 90 0.86 18.34 0.86
CA LEU A 90 2.29 18.14 1.16
C LEU A 90 3.07 19.46 1.03
N GLU A 91 2.91 20.17 -0.10
CA GLU A 91 3.57 21.45 -0.35
C GLU A 91 3.20 22.51 0.71
N GLN A 92 1.92 22.60 1.08
CA GLN A 92 1.44 23.52 2.13
C GLN A 92 2.06 23.22 3.50
N ALA A 93 2.40 21.96 3.77
CA ALA A 93 3.08 21.55 5.00
C ALA A 93 4.61 21.66 4.91
N GLY A 94 5.16 22.21 3.82
CA GLY A 94 6.61 22.32 3.61
C GLY A 94 7.28 20.99 3.25
N CYS A 95 6.52 20.01 2.77
CA CYS A 95 7.02 18.75 2.23
C CYS A 95 7.04 18.84 0.69
N PRO A 96 8.21 18.99 0.05
CA PRO A 96 8.28 19.07 -1.42
C PRO A 96 7.63 17.85 -2.08
N ALA A 97 6.80 18.10 -3.07
CA ALA A 97 6.04 17.09 -3.80
C ALA A 97 6.30 17.16 -5.32
N GLY A 98 6.37 16.01 -5.97
CA GLY A 98 6.39 15.86 -7.42
C GLY A 98 5.16 15.11 -7.94
N THR A 99 5.03 15.02 -9.27
CA THR A 99 4.04 14.19 -9.94
C THR A 99 4.72 13.23 -10.93
N GLU A 100 4.06 12.11 -11.20
CA GLU A 100 4.47 11.05 -12.13
C GLU A 100 3.23 10.50 -12.84
N GLU A 101 3.23 10.37 -14.16
CA GLU A 101 2.03 9.94 -14.92
C GLU A 101 2.18 8.56 -15.59
N GLU A 102 3.40 8.10 -15.88
CA GLU A 102 3.67 6.94 -16.73
C GLU A 102 3.84 5.64 -15.95
N ARG A 103 4.33 5.70 -14.71
CA ARG A 103 4.56 4.52 -13.86
C ARG A 103 3.30 3.66 -13.72
N GLY A 104 3.44 2.34 -13.80
CA GLY A 104 2.34 1.42 -13.49
C GLY A 104 2.19 1.15 -11.99
N TRP A 105 1.06 0.60 -11.59
CA TRP A 105 0.86 0.07 -10.23
C TRP A 105 1.85 -1.05 -9.96
N ASP A 106 2.81 -0.85 -9.05
CA ASP A 106 3.72 -1.91 -8.62
C ASP A 106 3.03 -2.98 -7.78
N HIS A 107 3.71 -4.10 -7.52
CA HIS A 107 3.08 -5.22 -6.83
C HIS A 107 2.69 -4.94 -5.38
N GLY A 108 3.33 -3.95 -4.75
CA GLY A 108 2.88 -3.41 -3.46
C GLY A 108 1.49 -2.78 -3.55
N VAL A 109 1.07 -2.33 -4.73
CA VAL A 109 -0.27 -1.81 -5.00
C VAL A 109 -1.21 -2.92 -5.47
N PHE A 110 -0.95 -3.51 -6.63
CA PHE A 110 -1.99 -4.29 -7.32
C PHE A 110 -2.23 -5.67 -6.72
N ILE A 111 -1.26 -6.30 -6.05
CA ILE A 111 -1.46 -7.61 -5.43
C ILE A 111 -2.45 -7.54 -4.26
N PRO A 112 -2.20 -6.74 -3.19
CA PRO A 112 -3.14 -6.66 -2.09
C PRO A 112 -4.47 -6.07 -2.53
N MET A 113 -4.46 -5.10 -3.45
CA MET A 113 -5.69 -4.47 -3.91
C MET A 113 -6.52 -5.34 -4.86
N LYS A 114 -5.91 -6.26 -5.62
CA LYS A 114 -6.66 -7.28 -6.38
C LYS A 114 -7.40 -8.25 -5.46
N VAL A 115 -6.90 -8.50 -4.26
CA VAL A 115 -7.60 -9.32 -3.24
C VAL A 115 -8.70 -8.50 -2.56
N ALA A 116 -8.41 -7.27 -2.16
CA ALA A 116 -9.37 -6.41 -1.44
C ALA A 116 -10.49 -5.84 -2.33
N LEU A 117 -10.18 -5.53 -3.58
CA LEU A 117 -11.05 -4.91 -4.58
C LEU A 117 -10.85 -5.60 -5.93
N PRO A 118 -11.27 -6.87 -6.09
CA PRO A 118 -11.06 -7.62 -7.33
C PRO A 118 -11.69 -6.95 -8.57
N GLN A 119 -12.71 -6.11 -8.35
CA GLN A 119 -13.46 -5.42 -9.39
C GLN A 119 -12.81 -4.09 -9.80
N ALA A 120 -11.77 -3.66 -9.08
CA ALA A 120 -11.00 -2.45 -9.36
C ALA A 120 -11.88 -1.19 -9.51
N ASP A 121 -12.96 -1.11 -8.73
CA ASP A 121 -14.05 -0.15 -8.90
C ASP A 121 -13.95 1.09 -8.00
N ILE A 122 -12.87 1.20 -7.21
CA ILE A 122 -12.53 2.41 -6.44
C ILE A 122 -11.27 3.02 -7.06
N PRO A 123 -11.30 4.31 -7.44
CA PRO A 123 -10.13 4.96 -8.03
C PRO A 123 -9.00 5.13 -7.02
N LEU A 124 -7.76 5.05 -7.50
CA LEU A 124 -6.55 5.01 -6.68
C LEU A 124 -5.55 6.07 -7.08
N VAL A 125 -4.80 6.59 -6.11
CA VAL A 125 -3.58 7.36 -6.30
C VAL A 125 -2.46 6.64 -5.57
N GLN A 126 -1.33 6.47 -6.24
CA GLN A 126 -0.12 5.98 -5.60
C GLN A 126 0.73 7.16 -5.10
N LEU A 127 1.35 7.01 -3.94
CA LEU A 127 2.33 7.95 -3.37
C LEU A 127 3.65 7.22 -3.08
N SER A 128 4.76 7.83 -3.46
CA SER A 128 6.10 7.34 -3.17
C SER A 128 6.49 7.59 -1.71
N LEU A 129 7.45 6.82 -1.21
CA LEU A 129 8.26 7.19 -0.06
C LEU A 129 9.36 8.17 -0.49
N ARG A 130 9.93 8.89 0.49
CA ARG A 130 11.22 9.56 0.29
C ARG A 130 12.35 8.55 0.45
N HIS A 131 13.29 8.56 -0.49
CA HIS A 131 14.42 7.63 -0.53
C HIS A 131 15.35 7.70 0.68
N ASP A 132 15.42 8.86 1.37
CA ASP A 132 16.19 8.98 2.60
C ASP A 132 15.54 8.32 3.82
N LEU A 133 14.28 7.88 3.68
CA LEU A 133 13.47 7.20 4.69
C LEU A 133 13.44 7.94 6.04
N ASP A 134 13.59 9.27 6.03
CA ASP A 134 13.58 10.10 7.24
C ASP A 134 12.21 9.96 7.96
N PRO A 135 12.15 9.34 9.15
CA PRO A 135 10.88 9.12 9.84
C PRO A 135 10.14 10.42 10.15
N ALA A 136 10.86 11.49 10.50
CA ALA A 136 10.25 12.77 10.83
C ALA A 136 9.55 13.38 9.60
N ALA A 137 10.17 13.26 8.43
CA ALA A 137 9.57 13.68 7.17
C ALA A 137 8.31 12.88 6.82
N HIS A 138 8.32 11.56 7.00
CA HIS A 138 7.17 10.70 6.71
C HIS A 138 6.01 10.94 7.69
N ILE A 139 6.31 11.20 8.97
CA ILE A 139 5.30 11.58 9.97
C ILE A 139 4.71 12.96 9.64
N ALA A 140 5.53 13.93 9.23
CA ALA A 140 5.05 15.24 8.79
C ALA A 140 4.13 15.13 7.57
N ALA A 141 4.49 14.29 6.59
CA ALA A 141 3.64 13.99 5.44
C ALA A 141 2.31 13.34 5.85
N GLY A 142 2.34 12.36 6.77
CA GLY A 142 1.13 11.74 7.30
C GLY A 142 0.18 12.75 7.98
N ARG A 143 0.74 13.72 8.72
CA ARG A 143 -0.04 14.84 9.30
C ARG A 143 -0.63 15.74 8.22
N ALA A 144 0.13 16.05 7.17
CA ALA A 144 -0.33 16.87 6.06
C ALA A 144 -1.49 16.22 5.28
N LEU A 145 -1.44 14.89 5.12
CA LEU A 145 -2.44 14.12 4.38
C LEU A 145 -3.69 13.76 5.20
N ALA A 146 -3.68 13.99 6.51
CA ALA A 146 -4.79 13.67 7.41
C ALA A 146 -6.17 14.19 6.95
N PRO A 147 -6.32 15.42 6.40
CA PRO A 147 -7.62 15.93 5.94
C PRO A 147 -8.30 15.07 4.87
N LEU A 148 -7.54 14.27 4.09
CA LEU A 148 -8.11 13.41 3.06
C LEU A 148 -9.10 12.38 3.63
N ARG A 149 -8.92 11.99 4.90
CA ARG A 149 -9.84 11.07 5.58
C ARG A 149 -11.24 11.66 5.73
N ASP A 150 -11.34 12.97 5.93
CA ASP A 150 -12.62 13.69 6.01
C ASP A 150 -13.23 13.92 4.61
N GLU A 151 -12.44 13.71 3.56
CA GLU A 151 -12.83 13.80 2.14
C GLU A 151 -13.25 12.41 1.57
N GLY A 152 -13.43 11.41 2.42
CA GLY A 152 -13.84 10.05 2.02
C GLY A 152 -12.73 9.21 1.38
N VAL A 153 -11.46 9.57 1.60
CA VAL A 153 -10.29 8.87 1.08
C VAL A 153 -9.78 7.84 2.08
N LEU A 154 -9.62 6.60 1.64
CA LEU A 154 -8.91 5.57 2.40
C LEU A 154 -7.40 5.74 2.17
N ILE A 155 -6.64 5.96 3.24
CA ILE A 155 -5.17 6.01 3.19
C ILE A 155 -4.62 4.62 3.54
N VAL A 156 -3.85 4.03 2.64
CA VAL A 156 -3.27 2.68 2.79
C VAL A 156 -1.75 2.76 2.71
N GLY A 157 -1.06 2.22 3.70
CA GLY A 157 0.38 1.92 3.61
C GLY A 157 0.55 0.45 3.23
N SER A 158 1.26 0.17 2.14
CA SER A 158 1.55 -1.19 1.69
C SER A 158 3.05 -1.46 1.69
N GLY A 159 3.45 -2.52 2.40
CA GLY A 159 4.85 -2.91 2.56
C GLY A 159 5.01 -4.00 3.61
N MET A 160 6.23 -4.16 4.10
CA MET A 160 6.57 -5.10 5.16
C MET A 160 7.20 -4.37 6.35
N SER A 161 6.70 -4.66 7.55
CA SER A 161 7.25 -4.18 8.83
C SER A 161 8.70 -4.62 9.04
N PHE A 162 9.05 -5.82 8.57
CA PHE A 162 10.42 -6.34 8.56
C PHE A 162 10.82 -6.80 7.16
N HIS A 163 11.81 -6.14 6.57
CA HIS A 163 12.30 -6.45 5.23
C HIS A 163 13.83 -6.53 5.16
N ASN A 164 14.39 -7.68 5.52
CA ASN A 164 15.83 -7.92 5.45
C ASN A 164 16.15 -9.11 4.54
N LEU A 165 16.45 -8.82 3.27
CA LEU A 165 16.73 -9.84 2.25
C LEU A 165 17.95 -10.73 2.57
N ARG A 166 18.79 -10.33 3.53
CA ARG A 166 19.97 -11.09 4.00
C ARG A 166 19.61 -12.16 5.03
N VAL A 167 18.43 -12.10 5.66
CA VAL A 167 17.97 -13.05 6.68
C VAL A 167 16.72 -13.74 6.15
N ARG A 168 16.79 -15.06 5.94
CA ARG A 168 15.71 -15.85 5.32
C ARG A 168 15.42 -17.12 6.11
N GLY A 169 14.24 -17.70 5.86
CA GLY A 169 13.80 -18.93 6.54
C GLY A 169 13.59 -18.72 8.04
N SER A 170 13.72 -19.79 8.82
CA SER A 170 13.45 -19.76 10.27
C SER A 170 14.32 -18.77 11.06
N GLN A 171 15.48 -18.37 10.52
CA GLN A 171 16.34 -17.36 11.14
C GLN A 171 15.71 -15.95 11.14
N ALA A 172 14.77 -15.70 10.23
CA ALA A 172 14.05 -14.43 10.19
C ALA A 172 12.97 -14.32 11.26
N THR A 173 12.47 -15.45 11.79
CA THR A 173 11.28 -15.48 12.65
C THR A 173 11.42 -14.68 13.95
N ALA A 174 12.51 -14.88 14.70
CA ALA A 174 12.73 -14.17 15.95
C ALA A 174 12.91 -12.65 15.75
N PRO A 175 13.78 -12.17 14.84
CA PRO A 175 13.93 -10.73 14.62
C PRO A 175 12.70 -10.09 13.97
N SER A 176 11.99 -10.78 13.07
CA SER A 176 10.74 -10.26 12.49
C SER A 176 9.68 -10.09 13.57
N LYS A 177 9.50 -11.10 14.43
CA LYS A 177 8.55 -11.02 15.56
C LYS A 177 8.88 -9.87 16.51
N LEU A 178 10.15 -9.69 16.86
CA LEU A 178 10.56 -8.59 17.73
C LEU A 178 10.22 -7.22 17.10
N CYS A 179 10.49 -7.07 15.80
CA CYS A 179 10.17 -5.86 15.08
C CYS A 179 8.66 -5.61 14.98
N ASP A 180 7.89 -6.65 14.68
CA ASP A 180 6.43 -6.59 14.57
C ASP A 180 5.77 -6.25 15.92
N ASP A 181 6.22 -6.87 17.01
CA ASP A 181 5.70 -6.60 18.35
C ASP A 181 5.99 -5.15 18.76
N ALA A 182 7.21 -4.65 18.50
CA ALA A 182 7.60 -3.28 18.79
C ALA A 182 6.83 -2.26 17.95
N LEU A 183 6.68 -2.50 16.64
CA LEU A 183 5.90 -1.64 15.75
C LEU A 183 4.43 -1.62 16.16
N THR A 184 3.85 -2.79 16.45
CA THR A 184 2.46 -2.91 16.90
C THR A 184 2.24 -2.10 18.17
N ALA A 185 3.13 -2.24 19.16
CA ALA A 185 3.05 -1.46 20.40
C ALA A 185 3.11 0.05 20.12
N ALA A 186 4.03 0.50 19.24
CA ALA A 186 4.17 1.91 18.89
C ALA A 186 2.93 2.46 18.17
N VAL A 187 2.37 1.75 17.18
CA VAL A 187 1.24 2.28 16.38
C VAL A 187 -0.12 2.12 17.05
N THR A 188 -0.23 1.27 18.07
CA THR A 188 -1.46 1.07 18.84
C THR A 188 -1.47 1.79 20.18
N ASP A 189 -0.40 2.52 20.54
CA ASP A 189 -0.38 3.37 21.73
C ASP A 189 -1.56 4.35 21.68
N PRO A 190 -2.38 4.49 22.73
CA PRO A 190 -3.53 5.39 22.72
C PRO A 190 -3.15 6.86 22.56
N ASP A 191 -1.96 7.28 23.00
CA ASP A 191 -1.49 8.67 22.92
C ASP A 191 -0.88 8.98 21.53
N PRO A 192 -1.51 9.84 20.71
CA PRO A 192 -0.98 10.23 19.41
C PRO A 192 0.41 10.87 19.44
N ALA A 193 0.79 11.50 20.57
CA ALA A 193 2.12 12.06 20.72
C ALA A 193 3.17 10.98 20.97
N SER A 194 2.83 9.93 21.71
CA SER A 194 3.69 8.76 21.92
C SER A 194 3.84 7.89 20.67
N ARG A 195 2.87 7.94 19.75
CA ARG A 195 2.95 7.26 18.44
C ARG A 195 3.88 7.94 17.42
N ALA A 196 4.24 9.21 17.60
CA ALA A 196 4.89 10.05 16.60
C ALA A 196 6.27 10.55 17.04
#